data_AF-A0AAJ6VC02-F1
#
_entry.id   AF-A0AAJ6VC02-F1
#
_cell.length_a   1.000
_cell.length_b   1.000
_cell.length_c   1.000
_cell.angle_alpha   90.00
_cell.angle_beta   90.00
_cell.angle_gamma   90.00
#
_symmetry.space_group_name_H-M   'P 1'
#
loop_
_entity.id
_entity.type
_entity.pdbx_description
1 polymer ?
#
loop_
_entity_poly.entity_id
_entity_poly.type
_entity_poly.pdbx_seq_one_letter_code
_entity_poly.pdbx_strand_id
1 'polypeptide(L)'
;MAFRGKEMMKKIMSKIGGEKNLAPGVKQALKKAIPNSKVVMNRAKRGLFAGRHIQFGNQVSEDGGNKSRRSWKPNVQDKRLFSYILDRHVRVKVTTHAIRCIDKAGGIDEYLLKTPYHKMDTEMGILWKAKIEKLYEELGNMEVVFFTPEAEAELDQDFKDMRLEQREARKQLRRQIYGWSDKQKQIEEQQKEDLDKQKQIEEQQEDLNPNSWGGNSHDIFNNRGSSYY
;
A
#
# COMPACT_ATOMS: atom_id res chain seq x y z
N MET A 1 0.31 29.09 1.57
CA MET A 1 -0.79 28.12 1.77
C MET A 1 -1.08 27.78 3.23
N ALA A 2 -0.10 27.72 4.16
CA ALA A 2 -0.33 27.35 5.56
C ALA A 2 -1.19 28.34 6.39
N PHE A 3 -1.25 29.62 6.00
CA PHE A 3 -2.01 30.66 6.72
C PHE A 3 -3.53 30.48 6.58
N ARG A 4 -4.00 30.20 5.36
CA ARG A 4 -5.42 30.01 5.04
C ARG A 4 -6.01 28.81 5.78
N GLY A 5 -5.24 27.73 5.95
CA GLY A 5 -5.65 26.56 6.74
C GLY A 5 -5.83 26.86 8.23
N LYS A 6 -4.88 27.60 8.84
CA LYS A 6 -4.97 28.02 10.25
C LYS A 6 -6.17 28.94 10.50
N GLU A 7 -6.44 29.86 9.57
CA GLU A 7 -7.59 30.76 9.65
C GLU A 7 -8.92 30.03 9.47
N MET A 8 -9.02 29.11 8.51
CA MET A 8 -10.20 28.25 8.35
C MET A 8 -10.44 27.41 9.61
N MET A 9 -9.40 26.81 10.17
CA MET A 9 -9.48 26.05 11.42
C MET A 9 -9.96 26.93 12.58
N LYS A 10 -9.41 28.14 12.73
CA LYS A 10 -9.83 29.11 13.76
C LYS A 10 -11.31 29.48 13.59
N LYS A 11 -11.78 29.67 12.36
CA LYS A 11 -13.19 29.99 12.03
C LYS A 11 -14.14 28.82 12.30
N ILE A 12 -13.71 27.59 12.02
CA ILE A 12 -14.46 26.38 12.36
C ILE A 12 -14.55 26.23 13.88
N MET A 13 -13.43 26.40 14.59
CA MET A 13 -13.36 26.31 16.05
C MET A 13 -14.22 27.38 16.74
N SER A 14 -14.27 28.60 16.21
CA SER A 14 -15.16 29.64 16.74
C SER A 14 -16.64 29.30 16.54
N LYS A 15 -17.01 28.64 15.43
CA LYS A 15 -18.39 28.19 15.19
C LYS A 15 -18.82 27.06 16.10
N ILE A 16 -17.91 26.16 16.48
CA ILE A 16 -18.19 25.02 17.36
C ILE A 16 -18.17 25.42 18.86
N GLY A 17 -17.90 26.70 19.18
CA GLY A 17 -17.84 27.20 20.56
C GLY A 17 -16.51 26.91 21.27
N GLY A 18 -15.45 26.64 20.51
CA GLY A 18 -14.09 26.42 21.00
C GLY A 18 -13.79 25.00 21.47
N GLU A 19 -12.52 24.75 21.82
CA GLU A 19 -12.01 23.42 22.23
C GLU A 19 -12.63 22.83 23.51
N LYS A 20 -13.44 23.60 24.23
CA LYS A 20 -14.05 23.19 25.50
C LYS A 20 -15.35 22.41 25.30
N ASN A 21 -16.05 22.64 24.19
CA ASN A 21 -17.33 22.00 23.90
C ASN A 21 -17.20 20.69 23.10
N LEU A 22 -15.98 20.31 22.70
CA LEU A 22 -15.75 19.05 22.01
C LEU A 22 -15.69 17.88 22.99
N ALA A 23 -16.29 16.75 22.60
CA ALA A 23 -16.10 15.49 23.29
C ALA A 23 -14.59 15.17 23.43
N PRO A 24 -14.15 14.60 24.56
CA PRO A 24 -12.74 14.43 24.88
C PRO A 24 -11.98 13.59 23.82
N GLY A 25 -12.64 12.58 23.24
CA GLY A 25 -12.08 11.78 22.15
C GLY A 25 -11.83 12.60 20.87
N VAL A 26 -12.80 13.44 20.47
CA VAL A 26 -12.68 14.31 19.29
C VAL A 26 -11.58 15.34 19.49
N LYS A 27 -11.47 15.90 20.71
CA LYS A 27 -10.40 16.84 21.08
C LYS A 27 -9.01 16.21 20.96
N GLN A 28 -8.84 14.97 21.43
CA GLN A 28 -7.58 14.25 21.31
C GLN A 28 -7.23 13.94 19.85
N ALA A 29 -8.20 13.47 19.06
CA ALA A 29 -8.02 13.22 17.63
C ALA A 29 -7.59 14.48 16.89
N LEU A 30 -8.24 15.61 17.19
CA LEU A 30 -7.92 16.90 16.59
C LEU A 30 -6.50 17.36 16.94
N LYS A 31 -6.11 17.24 18.22
CA LYS A 31 -4.75 17.57 18.66
C LYS A 31 -3.68 16.71 17.97
N LYS A 32 -4.01 15.47 17.60
CA LYS A 32 -3.09 14.57 16.89
C LYS A 32 -2.93 14.96 15.41
N ALA A 33 -4.00 15.44 14.78
CA ALA A 33 -4.04 15.81 13.37
C ALA A 33 -3.40 17.18 13.09
N ILE A 34 -3.47 18.11 14.04
CA ILE A 34 -2.95 19.47 13.86
C ILE A 34 -1.47 19.56 14.30
N PRO A 35 -0.59 20.19 13.50
CA PRO A 35 0.79 20.44 13.91
C PRO A 35 0.87 21.45 15.07
N ASN A 36 1.65 21.11 16.09
CA ASN A 36 1.88 22.01 17.22
C ASN A 36 3.03 22.98 16.90
N SER A 37 2.73 24.17 16.40
CA SER A 37 3.76 25.13 15.99
C SER A 37 4.33 25.96 17.16
N LYS A 38 4.64 25.34 18.31
CA LYS A 38 5.25 26.04 19.47
C LYS A 38 6.77 26.16 19.31
N VAL A 39 7.19 26.74 18.19
CA VAL A 39 8.61 26.93 17.88
C VAL A 39 9.12 28.24 18.47
N VAL A 40 9.98 28.14 19.49
CA VAL A 40 10.58 29.31 20.15
C VAL A 40 11.64 29.99 19.27
N MET A 41 12.40 29.21 18.49
CA MET A 41 13.56 29.73 17.75
C MET A 41 13.31 29.80 16.24
N ASN A 42 13.60 30.94 15.61
CA ASN A 42 13.44 31.10 14.14
C ASN A 42 14.28 30.10 13.33
N ARG A 43 15.45 29.67 13.85
CA ARG A 43 16.29 28.65 13.20
C ARG A 43 15.61 27.28 13.10
N ALA A 44 14.71 26.94 14.04
CA ALA A 44 14.01 25.66 14.02
C ALA A 44 12.86 25.66 12.98
N LYS A 45 12.33 26.82 12.61
CA LYS A 45 11.36 26.96 11.50
C LYS A 45 11.94 26.59 10.13
N ARG A 46 13.28 26.59 10.00
CA ARG A 46 14.00 26.33 8.74
C ARG A 46 14.79 25.01 8.76
N GLY A 47 14.72 24.24 9.84
CA GLY A 47 15.50 23.02 10.03
C GLY A 47 14.72 21.94 10.76
N LEU A 48 15.36 20.79 10.97
CA LEU A 48 14.77 19.63 11.63
C LEU A 48 15.31 19.50 13.06
N PHE A 49 14.49 19.91 14.03
CA PHE A 49 14.89 19.97 15.44
C PHE A 49 14.25 18.88 16.30
N ALA A 50 13.22 18.17 15.79
CA ALA A 50 12.51 17.09 16.48
C ALA A 50 12.08 17.48 17.92
N GLY A 51 11.37 18.61 18.07
CA GLY A 51 10.91 19.12 19.37
C GLY A 51 12.00 19.70 20.28
N ARG A 52 13.28 19.70 19.87
CA ARG A 52 14.36 20.27 20.70
C ARG A 52 14.38 21.79 20.56
N HIS A 53 14.17 22.47 21.68
CA HIS A 53 14.21 23.93 21.74
C HIS A 53 15.33 24.45 22.65
N ILE A 54 15.62 25.76 22.54
CA ILE A 54 16.51 26.44 23.50
C ILE A 54 15.76 26.47 24.82
N GLN A 55 16.41 26.00 25.88
CA GLN A 55 15.90 26.11 27.23
C GLN A 55 16.50 27.34 27.89
N PHE A 56 15.66 28.13 28.55
CA PHE A 56 16.08 29.27 29.35
C PHE A 56 15.90 28.93 30.83
N GLY A 57 16.85 29.31 31.67
CA GLY A 57 16.80 29.03 33.10
C GLY A 57 17.96 29.65 33.85
N ASN A 58 18.24 29.13 35.04
CA ASN A 58 19.29 29.64 35.92
C ASN A 58 20.38 28.58 36.11
N GLN A 59 21.62 29.03 36.26
CA GLN A 59 22.66 28.31 36.97
C GLN A 59 22.54 28.70 38.44
N VAL A 60 22.57 27.70 39.32
CA VAL A 60 22.58 27.92 40.77
C VAL A 60 23.97 27.54 41.26
N SER A 61 24.63 28.42 42.01
CA SER A 61 25.91 28.09 42.66
C SER A 61 25.70 27.00 43.70
N GLU A 62 26.65 26.10 43.82
CA GLU A 62 26.59 24.94 44.72
C GLU A 62 26.48 25.35 46.19
N ASP A 63 27.34 26.27 46.65
CA ASP A 63 27.42 26.63 48.07
C ASP A 63 26.46 27.77 48.47
N GLY A 64 26.30 28.78 47.61
CA GLY A 64 25.62 30.03 47.96
C GLY A 64 24.20 30.21 47.42
N GLY A 65 23.67 29.25 46.66
CA GLY A 65 22.33 29.37 46.04
C GLY A 65 22.15 30.54 45.07
N ASN A 66 23.22 31.25 44.70
CA ASN A 66 23.20 32.41 43.82
C ASN A 66 22.72 31.98 42.43
N LYS A 67 21.77 32.73 41.87
CA LYS A 67 21.11 32.41 40.59
C LYS A 67 21.61 33.31 39.48
N SER A 68 22.29 32.75 38.49
CA SER A 68 22.71 33.47 37.28
C SER A 68 21.91 32.99 36.07
N ARG A 69 21.43 33.90 35.22
CA ARG A 69 20.68 33.53 34.00
C ARG A 69 21.58 32.80 33.02
N ARG A 70 21.10 31.67 32.48
CA ARG A 70 21.77 30.93 31.39
C ARG A 70 20.78 30.39 30.36
N SER A 71 21.30 30.00 29.21
CA SER A 71 20.55 29.32 28.16
C SER A 71 21.25 28.04 27.73
N TRP A 72 20.50 26.99 27.46
CA TRP A 72 20.99 25.72 26.91
C TRP A 72 20.55 25.61 25.46
N LYS A 73 21.54 25.58 24.56
CA LYS A 73 21.31 25.46 23.11
C LYS A 73 21.35 23.98 22.70
N PRO A 74 20.46 23.52 21.81
CA PRO A 74 20.55 22.18 21.28
C PRO A 74 21.78 22.03 20.37
N ASN A 75 22.35 20.81 20.31
CA ASN A 75 23.43 20.49 19.40
C ASN A 75 22.88 20.34 17.97
N VAL A 76 23.27 21.26 17.07
CA VAL A 76 22.76 21.37 15.70
C VAL A 76 23.93 21.30 14.73
N GLN A 77 23.80 20.44 13.72
CA GLN A 77 24.80 20.18 12.70
C GLN A 77 24.22 20.45 11.30
N ASP A 78 25.02 20.97 10.37
CA ASP A 78 24.64 21.04 8.95
C ASP A 78 25.00 19.72 8.29
N LYS A 79 24.00 19.00 7.77
CA LYS A 79 24.18 17.66 7.19
C LYS A 79 23.48 17.55 5.84
N ARG A 80 24.09 16.74 4.96
CA ARG A 80 23.52 16.29 3.69
C ARG A 80 22.84 14.94 3.96
N LEU A 81 21.52 14.90 3.84
CA LEU A 81 20.75 13.67 3.95
C LEU A 81 20.29 13.27 2.55
N PHE A 82 20.42 11.99 2.20
CA PHE A 82 19.92 11.49 0.93
C PHE A 82 18.43 11.18 1.06
N SER A 83 17.63 11.65 0.11
CA SER A 83 16.20 11.33 -0.03
C SER A 83 16.05 10.39 -1.21
N TYR A 84 15.48 9.21 -0.96
CA TYR A 84 15.31 8.15 -1.95
C TYR A 84 14.27 8.57 -2.99
N ILE A 85 13.15 9.13 -2.56
CA ILE A 85 12.07 9.52 -3.47
C ILE A 85 12.44 10.72 -4.36
N LEU A 86 13.33 11.60 -3.88
CA LEU A 86 13.80 12.76 -4.65
C LEU A 86 15.09 12.50 -5.42
N ASP A 87 15.69 11.31 -5.25
CA ASP A 87 17.00 10.90 -5.78
C ASP A 87 18.10 11.98 -5.65
N ARG A 88 18.12 12.66 -4.50
CA ARG A 88 19.07 13.76 -4.29
C ARG A 88 19.39 13.99 -2.82
N HIS A 89 20.56 14.60 -2.60
CA HIS A 89 20.93 15.06 -1.27
C HIS A 89 20.23 16.38 -0.91
N VAL A 90 19.58 16.38 0.25
CA VAL A 90 18.97 17.55 0.88
C VAL A 90 19.88 18.06 1.99
N ARG A 91 20.27 19.34 1.90
CA ARG A 91 21.07 20.01 2.94
C ARG A 91 20.15 20.66 3.97
N VAL A 92 20.29 20.25 5.23
CA VAL A 92 19.50 20.79 6.34
C VAL A 92 20.31 20.91 7.61
N LYS A 93 19.93 21.92 8.43
CA LYS A 93 20.35 22.00 9.82
C LYS A 93 19.50 21.04 10.65
N VAL A 94 20.15 20.05 11.24
CA VAL A 94 19.52 18.96 11.97
C VAL A 94 20.10 18.87 13.37
N THR A 95 19.27 18.60 14.38
CA THR A 95 19.77 18.31 15.73
C THR A 95 20.34 16.89 15.79
N THR A 96 21.30 16.62 16.67
CA THR A 96 21.82 15.24 16.84
C THR A 96 20.72 14.24 17.23
N HIS A 97 19.71 14.71 17.98
CA HIS A 97 18.53 13.91 18.28
C HIS A 97 17.72 13.55 17.03
N ALA A 98 17.51 14.52 16.13
CA ALA A 98 16.79 14.28 14.88
C ALA A 98 17.57 13.36 13.94
N ILE A 99 18.91 13.47 13.87
CA ILE A 99 19.76 12.53 13.11
C ILE A 99 19.51 11.09 13.59
N ARG A 100 19.61 10.85 14.91
CA ARG A 100 19.34 9.51 15.47
C ARG A 100 17.93 9.00 15.17
N CYS A 101 16.93 9.89 15.15
CA CYS A 101 15.56 9.52 14.79
C CYS A 101 15.40 9.18 13.31
N ILE A 102 16.13 9.86 12.43
CA ILE A 102 16.18 9.59 10.99
C ILE A 102 16.82 8.22 10.75
N ASP A 103 17.95 7.95 11.39
CA ASP A 103 18.63 6.64 11.28
C ASP A 103 17.72 5.51 11.79
N LYS A 104 17.03 5.71 12.91
CA LYS A 104 16.06 4.75 13.44
C LYS A 104 14.86 4.54 12.51
N ALA A 105 14.46 5.55 11.75
CA ALA A 105 13.35 5.45 10.82
C ALA A 105 13.72 4.73 9.52
N GLY A 106 15.01 4.74 9.15
CA GLY A 106 15.54 4.15 7.92
C GLY A 106 15.89 5.17 6.83
N GLY A 107 15.84 6.47 7.12
CA GLY A 107 16.03 7.52 6.13
C GLY A 107 15.20 8.77 6.42
N ILE A 108 15.44 9.83 5.65
CA ILE A 108 14.74 11.11 5.84
C ILE A 108 13.28 11.03 5.40
N ASP A 109 13.00 10.28 4.35
CA ASP A 109 11.66 10.15 3.77
C ASP A 109 10.76 9.34 4.72
N GLU A 110 11.26 8.20 5.19
CA GLU A 110 10.57 7.36 6.17
C GLU A 110 10.37 8.10 7.49
N TYR A 111 11.36 8.91 7.91
CA TYR A 111 11.22 9.75 9.08
C TYR A 111 10.06 10.74 8.94
N LEU A 112 9.94 11.42 7.80
CA LEU A 112 8.87 12.38 7.55
C LEU A 112 7.50 11.70 7.47
N LEU A 113 7.41 10.55 6.79
CA LEU A 113 6.17 9.78 6.70
C LEU A 113 5.71 9.25 8.07
N LYS A 114 6.61 8.62 8.84
CA LYS A 114 6.32 8.04 10.16
C LYS A 114 6.04 9.10 11.23
N THR A 115 6.61 10.30 11.09
CA THR A 115 6.43 11.34 12.11
C THR A 115 4.99 11.88 12.05
N PRO A 116 4.25 11.86 13.16
CA PRO A 116 2.88 12.36 13.19
C PRO A 116 2.85 13.89 13.13
N TYR A 117 1.78 14.45 12.56
CA TYR A 117 1.64 15.90 12.33
C TYR A 117 1.84 16.72 13.62
N HIS A 118 1.30 16.29 14.76
CA HIS A 118 1.48 17.01 16.04
C HIS A 118 2.93 17.13 16.54
N LYS A 119 3.85 16.25 16.10
CA LYS A 119 5.30 16.31 16.41
C LYS A 119 6.10 17.07 15.36
N MET A 120 5.46 17.46 14.26
CA MET A 120 6.08 18.28 13.23
C MET A 120 5.92 19.75 13.60
N ASP A 121 6.96 20.30 14.23
CA ASP A 121 6.94 21.71 14.65
C ASP A 121 7.19 22.67 13.48
N THR A 122 7.78 22.17 12.39
CA THR A 122 8.31 22.95 11.27
C THR A 122 7.35 22.96 10.07
N GLU A 123 6.99 24.14 9.58
CA GLU A 123 6.16 24.29 8.36
C GLU A 123 6.82 23.68 7.11
N MET A 124 8.14 23.82 6.99
CA MET A 124 8.93 23.15 5.95
C MET A 124 8.84 21.62 6.05
N GLY A 125 8.82 21.05 7.25
CA GLY A 125 8.68 19.60 7.44
C GLY A 125 7.32 19.08 6.97
N ILE A 126 6.25 19.84 7.23
CA ILE A 126 4.89 19.52 6.75
C ILE A 126 4.83 19.59 5.22
N LEU A 127 5.42 20.63 4.63
CA LEU A 127 5.50 20.77 3.17
C LEU A 127 6.24 19.58 2.54
N TRP A 128 7.36 19.17 3.14
CA TRP A 128 8.15 18.05 2.65
C TRP A 128 7.40 16.74 2.78
N LYS A 129 6.73 16.51 3.91
CA LYS A 129 5.87 15.34 4.08
C LYS A 129 4.80 15.26 2.99
N ALA A 130 4.04 16.34 2.77
CA ALA A 130 3.00 16.37 1.74
C ALA A 130 3.57 16.16 0.33
N LYS A 131 4.75 16.72 0.04
CA LYS A 131 5.44 16.51 -1.24
C LYS A 131 5.84 15.04 -1.42
N ILE A 132 6.42 14.43 -0.38
CA ILE A 132 6.87 13.04 -0.40
C ILE A 132 5.69 12.09 -0.51
N GLU A 133 4.62 12.30 0.27
CA GLU A 133 3.37 11.53 0.19
C GLU A 133 2.84 11.54 -1.25
N LYS A 134 2.74 12.72 -1.88
CA LYS A 134 2.30 12.83 -3.28
C LYS A 134 3.20 12.05 -4.24
N LEU A 135 4.52 12.12 -4.08
CA LEU A 135 5.45 11.40 -4.95
C LEU A 135 5.35 9.89 -4.76
N TYR A 136 5.10 9.40 -3.54
CA TYR A 136 4.85 7.98 -3.29
C TYR A 136 3.50 7.52 -3.85
N GLU A 137 2.46 8.37 -3.84
CA GLU A 137 1.20 8.09 -4.51
C GLU A 137 1.38 8.01 -6.03
N GLU A 138 2.12 8.95 -6.62
CA GLU A 138 2.48 8.94 -8.04
C GLU A 138 3.30 7.69 -8.41
N LEU A 139 4.27 7.31 -7.58
CA LEU A 139 5.08 6.10 -7.77
C LEU A 139 4.25 4.82 -7.58
N GLY A 140 3.31 4.80 -6.63
CA GLY A 140 2.43 3.66 -6.38
C GLY A 140 1.39 3.42 -7.47
N ASN A 141 0.99 4.48 -8.18
CA ASN A 141 0.12 4.40 -9.36
C ASN A 141 0.89 4.06 -10.65
N MET A 142 2.23 4.14 -10.61
CA MET A 142 3.04 3.72 -11.74
C MET A 142 3.04 2.19 -11.77
N GLU A 143 2.42 1.61 -12.79
CA GLU A 143 2.53 0.18 -13.07
C GLU A 143 3.98 -0.12 -13.43
N VAL A 144 4.73 -0.65 -12.47
CA VAL A 144 6.07 -1.19 -12.73
C VAL A 144 5.85 -2.59 -13.29
N VAL A 145 5.54 -2.63 -14.58
CA VAL A 145 5.32 -3.86 -15.35
C VAL A 145 6.68 -4.56 -15.49
N PHE A 146 6.96 -5.53 -14.61
CA PHE A 146 8.21 -6.31 -14.64
C PHE A 146 8.16 -7.40 -15.73
N PHE A 147 6.94 -7.81 -16.09
CA PHE A 147 6.59 -8.81 -17.09
C PHE A 147 5.50 -8.26 -17.99
N THR A 148 5.44 -8.60 -19.27
CA THR A 148 4.28 -8.23 -20.11
C THR A 148 2.98 -8.70 -19.44
N PRO A 149 1.84 -8.02 -19.63
CA PRO A 149 0.56 -8.43 -19.03
C PRO A 149 0.20 -9.90 -19.31
N GLU A 150 0.62 -10.41 -20.47
CA GLU A 150 0.50 -11.82 -20.86
C GLU A 150 1.33 -12.75 -19.96
N ALA A 151 2.59 -12.40 -19.70
CA ALA A 151 3.47 -13.18 -18.83
C ALA A 151 3.05 -13.13 -17.36
N GLU A 152 2.44 -12.03 -16.88
CA GLU A 152 1.84 -11.99 -15.54
C GLU A 152 0.64 -12.94 -15.44
N ALA A 153 -0.19 -13.00 -16.48
CA ALA A 153 -1.34 -13.91 -16.53
C ALA A 153 -0.91 -15.39 -16.58
N GLU A 154 0.15 -15.72 -17.32
CA GLU A 154 0.73 -17.06 -17.36
C GLU A 154 1.28 -17.47 -15.98
N LEU A 155 2.07 -16.61 -15.33
CA LEU A 155 2.58 -16.87 -13.99
C LEU A 155 1.45 -17.09 -12.96
N ASP A 156 0.37 -16.32 -13.06
CA ASP A 156 -0.79 -16.48 -12.19
C ASP A 156 -1.50 -17.83 -12.38
N GLN A 157 -1.50 -18.39 -13.59
CA GLN A 157 -1.99 -19.75 -13.85
C GLN A 157 -1.02 -20.79 -13.29
N ASP A 158 0.28 -20.64 -13.56
CA ASP A 158 1.33 -21.55 -13.05
C ASP A 158 1.30 -21.66 -11.51
N PHE A 159 1.10 -20.55 -10.79
CA PHE A 159 0.98 -20.56 -9.34
C PHE A 159 -0.31 -21.24 -8.83
N LYS A 160 -1.41 -21.16 -9.59
CA LYS A 160 -2.66 -21.86 -9.24
C LYS A 160 -2.51 -23.35 -9.44
N ASP A 161 -1.95 -23.75 -10.57
CA ASP A 161 -1.73 -25.15 -10.93
C ASP A 161 -0.78 -25.81 -9.93
N MET A 162 0.34 -25.17 -9.60
CA MET A 162 1.26 -25.62 -8.56
C MET A 162 0.57 -25.81 -7.19
N ARG A 163 -0.33 -24.90 -6.80
CA ARG A 163 -1.09 -25.04 -5.54
C ARG A 163 -2.08 -26.19 -5.58
N LEU A 164 -2.72 -26.43 -6.73
CA LEU A 164 -3.60 -27.57 -6.94
C LEU A 164 -2.80 -28.87 -6.86
N GLU A 165 -1.67 -28.96 -7.54
CA GLU A 165 -0.74 -30.09 -7.48
C GLU A 165 -0.26 -30.36 -6.05
N GLN A 166 0.19 -29.34 -5.31
CA GLN A 166 0.59 -29.50 -3.91
C GLN A 166 -0.56 -29.98 -3.03
N ARG A 167 -1.79 -29.51 -3.30
CA ARG A 167 -2.99 -29.94 -2.58
C ARG A 167 -3.34 -31.39 -2.92
N GLU A 168 -3.22 -31.81 -4.17
CA GLU A 168 -3.45 -33.18 -4.61
C GLU A 168 -2.40 -34.13 -4.06
N ALA A 169 -1.11 -33.78 -4.13
CA ALA A 169 -0.02 -34.51 -3.52
C ALA A 169 -0.25 -34.71 -2.00
N ARG A 170 -0.71 -33.67 -1.29
CA ARG A 170 -1.11 -33.78 0.12
C ARG A 170 -2.29 -34.73 0.32
N LYS A 171 -3.32 -34.67 -0.53
CA LYS A 171 -4.45 -35.60 -0.47
C LYS A 171 -4.00 -37.03 -0.71
N GLN A 172 -3.15 -37.27 -1.70
CA GLN A 172 -2.60 -38.58 -2.05
C GLN A 172 -1.74 -39.15 -0.92
N LEU A 173 -0.85 -38.33 -0.35
CA LEU A 173 -0.05 -38.71 0.81
C LEU A 173 -0.96 -39.08 2.00
N ARG A 174 -2.01 -38.29 2.27
CA ARG A 174 -2.97 -38.58 3.35
C ARG A 174 -3.72 -39.89 3.11
N ARG A 175 -4.07 -40.19 1.85
CA ARG A 175 -4.68 -41.47 1.43
C ARG A 175 -3.71 -42.65 1.64
N GLN A 176 -2.42 -42.47 1.34
CA GLN A 176 -1.41 -43.52 1.58
C GLN A 176 -1.18 -43.79 3.07
N ILE A 177 -1.10 -42.74 3.89
CA ILE A 177 -0.78 -42.86 5.32
C ILE A 177 -1.96 -43.44 6.12
N TYR A 178 -3.18 -42.96 5.88
CA TYR A 178 -4.34 -43.30 6.71
C TYR A 178 -5.31 -44.28 6.05
N GLY A 179 -5.01 -44.70 4.82
CA GLY A 179 -5.95 -45.44 3.99
C GLY A 179 -7.14 -44.58 3.56
N TRP A 180 -7.99 -45.17 2.71
CA TRP A 180 -9.21 -44.53 2.25
C TRP A 180 -10.30 -44.70 3.31
N SER A 181 -10.97 -43.63 3.76
CA SER A 181 -12.20 -43.79 4.55
C SER A 181 -13.29 -44.43 3.68
N ASP A 182 -13.95 -45.49 4.11
CA ASP A 182 -14.96 -46.21 3.29
C ASP A 182 -16.03 -45.29 2.69
N LYS A 183 -16.36 -44.20 3.38
CA LYS A 183 -17.30 -43.16 2.94
C LYS A 183 -16.85 -42.41 1.67
N GLN A 184 -15.56 -42.20 1.49
CA GLN A 184 -15.02 -41.56 0.29
C GLN A 184 -14.96 -42.55 -0.89
N LYS A 185 -14.84 -43.87 -0.65
CA LYS A 185 -14.84 -44.88 -1.74
C LYS A 185 -16.20 -44.90 -2.41
N GLN A 186 -17.24 -44.92 -1.59
CA GLN A 186 -18.63 -44.85 -2.02
C GLN A 186 -18.92 -43.56 -2.82
N ILE A 187 -18.35 -42.42 -2.42
CA ILE A 187 -18.53 -41.15 -3.15
C ILE A 187 -17.84 -41.17 -4.51
N GLU A 188 -16.59 -41.69 -4.61
CA GLU A 188 -15.90 -41.76 -5.91
C GLU A 188 -16.47 -42.86 -6.82
N GLU A 189 -17.00 -43.95 -6.27
CA GLU A 189 -17.76 -44.97 -7.02
C GLU A 189 -19.07 -44.41 -7.57
N GLN A 190 -19.84 -43.67 -6.76
CA GLN A 190 -21.04 -42.97 -7.22
C GLN A 190 -20.72 -41.94 -8.31
N GLN A 191 -19.65 -41.17 -8.15
CA GLN A 191 -19.23 -40.20 -9.16
C GLN A 191 -18.78 -40.86 -10.47
N LYS A 192 -18.11 -42.02 -10.41
CA LYS A 192 -17.78 -42.81 -11.60
C LYS A 192 -19.01 -43.35 -12.30
N GLU A 193 -19.97 -43.90 -11.56
CA GLU A 193 -21.23 -44.37 -12.12
C GLU A 193 -22.02 -43.25 -12.77
N ASP A 194 -22.04 -42.05 -12.18
CA ASP A 194 -22.73 -40.88 -12.74
C ASP A 194 -22.05 -40.36 -14.02
N LEU A 195 -20.71 -40.39 -14.08
CA LEU A 195 -19.93 -40.05 -15.29
C LEU A 195 -20.12 -41.07 -16.41
N ASP A 196 -20.16 -42.37 -16.10
CA ASP A 196 -20.39 -43.42 -17.08
C ASP A 196 -21.84 -43.39 -17.62
N LYS A 197 -22.82 -43.06 -16.78
CA LYS A 197 -24.21 -42.79 -17.22
C LYS A 197 -24.28 -41.56 -18.11
N GLN A 198 -23.57 -40.48 -17.79
CA GLN A 198 -23.51 -39.28 -18.64
C GLN A 198 -22.90 -39.57 -20.01
N LYS A 199 -21.79 -40.33 -20.07
CA LYS A 199 -21.19 -40.75 -21.34
C LYS A 199 -22.10 -41.64 -22.17
N GLN A 200 -22.82 -42.57 -21.53
CA GLN A 200 -23.81 -43.40 -22.23
C GLN A 200 -24.99 -42.57 -22.74
N ILE A 201 -25.38 -41.50 -22.03
CA ILE A 201 -26.41 -40.57 -22.48
C ILE A 201 -25.90 -39.70 -23.65
N GLU A 202 -24.64 -39.27 -23.63
CA GLU A 202 -24.01 -38.53 -24.74
C GLU A 202 -23.84 -39.42 -25.99
N GLU A 203 -23.36 -40.66 -25.86
CA GLU A 203 -23.29 -41.63 -26.97
C GLU A 203 -24.68 -41.92 -27.56
N GLN A 204 -25.70 -42.11 -26.71
CA GLN A 204 -27.08 -42.34 -27.17
C GLN A 204 -27.70 -41.09 -27.83
N GLN A 205 -27.23 -39.88 -27.49
CA GLN A 205 -27.64 -38.65 -28.16
C GLN A 205 -26.90 -38.43 -29.48
N GLU A 206 -25.66 -38.91 -29.62
CA GLU A 206 -24.93 -38.92 -30.90
C GLU A 206 -25.54 -39.92 -31.89
N ASP A 207 -25.99 -41.10 -31.44
CA ASP A 207 -26.62 -42.14 -32.27
C ASP A 207 -28.06 -41.79 -32.73
N LEU A 208 -28.74 -40.87 -32.04
CA LEU A 208 -30.08 -40.40 -32.38
C LEU A 208 -30.09 -39.14 -33.26
N ASN A 209 -28.93 -38.65 -33.70
CA ASN A 209 -28.84 -37.50 -34.61
C ASN A 209 -28.96 -37.96 -36.08
N PRO A 210 -30.10 -37.75 -36.78
CA PRO A 210 -30.36 -38.38 -38.09
C PRO A 210 -29.62 -37.75 -39.27
N ASN A 211 -28.63 -36.87 -39.05
CA ASN A 211 -28.00 -36.07 -40.10
C ASN A 211 -26.48 -36.24 -40.19
N SER A 212 -25.98 -37.47 -40.30
CA SER A 212 -24.75 -37.79 -41.03
C SER A 212 -24.73 -39.32 -41.22
N TRP A 213 -24.84 -39.94 -42.40
CA TRP A 213 -24.11 -39.77 -43.66
C TRP A 213 -24.86 -40.49 -44.80
N GLY A 214 -24.73 -40.01 -46.04
CA GLY A 214 -25.02 -40.84 -47.23
C GLY A 214 -25.36 -40.04 -48.48
N GLY A 215 -24.37 -39.87 -49.37
CA GLY A 215 -24.45 -39.05 -50.57
C GLY A 215 -25.48 -39.48 -51.62
N ASN A 216 -25.86 -38.52 -52.46
CA ASN A 216 -26.71 -38.74 -53.63
C ASN A 216 -25.89 -38.47 -54.89
N SER A 217 -25.69 -39.52 -55.70
CA SER A 217 -25.08 -39.44 -57.03
C SER A 217 -26.02 -40.09 -58.04
N HIS A 218 -26.68 -39.25 -58.86
CA HIS A 218 -27.06 -39.53 -60.25
C HIS A 218 -27.64 -38.27 -60.92
N ASP A 219 -26.80 -37.61 -61.72
CA ASP A 219 -26.96 -37.45 -63.17
C ASP A 219 -28.18 -36.74 -63.83
N ILE A 220 -27.79 -35.86 -64.77
CA ILE A 220 -28.38 -35.56 -66.10
C ILE A 220 -29.15 -34.23 -66.33
N PHE A 221 -28.47 -33.39 -67.12
CA PHE A 221 -28.92 -32.46 -68.19
C PHE A 221 -30.00 -31.40 -67.90
N ASN A 222 -29.64 -30.12 -68.09
CA ASN A 222 -30.13 -29.42 -69.28
C ASN A 222 -29.31 -28.20 -69.72
N ASN A 223 -29.35 -28.03 -71.03
CA ASN A 223 -28.60 -27.19 -71.95
C ASN A 223 -29.13 -25.74 -72.05
N ARG A 224 -28.23 -24.79 -72.32
CA ARG A 224 -28.34 -23.51 -73.07
C ARG A 224 -27.21 -22.60 -72.56
N GLY A 225 -26.21 -22.16 -73.33
CA GLY A 225 -26.22 -21.67 -74.70
C GLY A 225 -25.82 -20.18 -74.69
N SER A 226 -25.10 -19.73 -75.73
CA SER A 226 -24.52 -18.39 -75.98
C SER A 226 -23.08 -18.24 -75.48
N SER A 227 -22.01 -18.33 -76.27
CA SER A 227 -21.70 -17.68 -77.57
C SER A 227 -21.76 -16.15 -77.47
N TYR A 228 -20.60 -15.49 -77.47
CA TYR A 228 -20.04 -14.71 -78.58
C TYR A 228 -18.99 -13.69 -78.07
N TYR A 229 -17.83 -13.71 -78.73
CA TYR A 229 -16.76 -12.70 -78.83
C TYR A 229 -16.02 -12.23 -77.58
#